data_AF-A0A921F461-F1
#
_entry.id   AF-A0A921F461-F1
#
_cell.length_a   1.000
_cell.length_b   1.000
_cell.length_c   1.000
_cell.angle_alpha   90.00
_cell.angle_beta   90.00
_cell.angle_gamma   90.00
#
_symmetry.space_group_name_H-M   'P 1'
#
loop_
_entity.id
_entity.type
_entity.pdbx_description
1 polymer ?
#
loop_
_entity_poly.entity_id
_entity_poly.type
_entity_poly.pdbx_seq_one_letter_code
_entity_poly.pdbx_strand_id
1 'polypeptide(L)'
;MTSELPISSRTALSALDAKAVIAWYDEHGRTLPWRASGSSPWSILLCEVMSQQTPVDRVIPAWHDWIAKWPGPAELAEASSAEVLRAWGKLGYPRRALRLKECAQAIV
;
A
#
# COMPACT_ATOMS: atom_id res chain seq x y z
N MET A 1 -36.02 4.03 -37.37
CA MET A 1 -35.35 4.72 -36.23
C MET A 1 -36.08 4.25 -34.98
N THR A 2 -35.66 3.20 -34.30
CA THR A 2 -34.37 3.02 -33.61
C THR A 2 -33.88 1.58 -33.74
N SER A 3 -32.69 1.41 -34.30
CA SER A 3 -31.96 0.14 -34.30
C SER A 3 -31.43 -0.10 -32.89
N GLU A 4 -31.97 -1.07 -32.17
CA GLU A 4 -31.31 -1.61 -30.99
C GLU A 4 -30.04 -2.30 -31.46
N LEU A 5 -28.88 -1.73 -31.10
CA LEU A 5 -27.60 -2.37 -31.32
C LEU A 5 -27.57 -3.64 -30.47
N PRO A 6 -27.27 -4.82 -31.04
CA PRO A 6 -26.98 -5.99 -30.21
C PRO A 6 -25.79 -5.62 -29.32
N ILE A 7 -25.95 -5.83 -28.02
CA ILE A 7 -24.86 -5.75 -27.04
C ILE A 7 -23.83 -6.77 -27.50
N SER A 8 -22.88 -6.29 -28.31
CA SER A 8 -21.87 -7.12 -28.93
C SER A 8 -21.15 -7.84 -27.82
N SER A 9 -21.23 -9.16 -27.91
CA SER A 9 -20.51 -10.18 -27.17
C SER A 9 -19.48 -9.58 -26.24
N ARG A 10 -19.82 -9.55 -24.94
CA ARG A 10 -18.87 -9.45 -23.86
C ARG A 10 -17.93 -10.64 -24.06
N THR A 11 -16.87 -10.46 -24.85
CA THR A 11 -15.84 -11.44 -25.11
C THR A 11 -15.56 -12.07 -23.78
N ALA A 12 -15.85 -13.36 -23.65
CA ALA A 12 -15.56 -14.11 -22.45
C ALA A 12 -14.14 -13.70 -22.06
N LEU A 13 -14.00 -13.00 -20.94
CA LEU A 13 -12.72 -12.85 -20.27
C LEU A 13 -12.21 -14.28 -20.25
N SER A 14 -11.22 -14.60 -21.08
CA SER A 14 -10.50 -15.86 -20.96
C SER A 14 -10.09 -15.88 -19.51
N ALA A 15 -10.72 -16.75 -18.73
CA ALA A 15 -10.64 -16.71 -17.29
C ALA A 15 -9.15 -16.68 -16.95
N LEU A 16 -8.70 -15.60 -16.33
CA LEU A 16 -7.31 -15.45 -15.92
C LEU A 16 -6.92 -16.74 -15.20
N ASP A 17 -5.96 -17.48 -15.73
CA ASP A 17 -5.52 -18.70 -15.08
C ASP A 17 -4.73 -18.30 -13.83
N ALA A 18 -5.43 -18.33 -12.69
CA ALA A 18 -4.86 -17.99 -11.40
C ALA A 18 -3.63 -18.84 -11.09
N LYS A 19 -3.58 -20.11 -11.54
CA LYS A 19 -2.41 -20.98 -11.32
C LYS A 19 -1.21 -20.50 -12.12
N ALA A 20 -1.42 -20.10 -13.38
CA ALA A 20 -0.35 -19.53 -14.20
C ALA A 20 0.20 -18.23 -13.62
N VAL A 21 -0.67 -17.36 -13.08
CA VAL A 21 -0.24 -16.11 -12.43
C VAL A 21 0.54 -16.38 -11.14
N ILE A 22 0.08 -17.33 -10.32
CA ILE A 22 0.78 -17.71 -9.09
C ILE A 22 2.15 -18.30 -9.41
N ALA A 23 2.25 -19.25 -10.35
CA ALA A 23 3.52 -19.85 -10.75
C ALA A 23 4.51 -18.81 -11.30
N TRP A 24 4.02 -17.86 -12.11
CA TRP A 24 4.86 -16.75 -12.58
C TRP A 24 5.34 -15.86 -11.43
N TYR A 25 4.47 -15.56 -10.45
CA TYR A 25 4.83 -14.75 -9.29
C TYR A 25 5.88 -15.42 -8.41
N ASP A 26 5.82 -16.75 -8.25
CA ASP A 26 6.82 -17.50 -7.48
C ASP A 26 8.23 -17.37 -8.10
N GLU A 27 8.32 -17.28 -9.44
CA GLU A 27 9.60 -17.15 -10.16
C GLU A 27 10.06 -15.70 -10.37
N HIS A 28 9.13 -14.76 -10.58
CA HIS A 28 9.44 -13.38 -11.03
C HIS A 28 9.01 -12.30 -10.04
N GLY A 29 8.44 -12.69 -8.91
CA GLY A 29 7.95 -11.78 -7.87
C GLY A 29 9.07 -10.89 -7.34
N ARG A 30 8.82 -9.58 -7.35
CA ARG A 30 9.74 -8.61 -6.74
C ARG A 30 9.85 -8.84 -5.23
N THR A 31 11.08 -8.88 -4.74
CA THR A 31 11.42 -8.80 -3.32
C THR A 31 11.08 -7.41 -2.78
N LEU A 32 10.11 -7.33 -1.88
CA LEU A 32 9.73 -6.10 -1.17
C LEU A 32 9.70 -6.38 0.33
N PRO A 33 10.15 -5.45 1.18
CA PRO A 33 10.35 -5.75 2.60
C PRO A 33 9.05 -6.11 3.32
N TRP A 34 7.93 -5.47 2.98
CA TRP A 34 6.59 -5.79 3.50
C TRP A 34 5.96 -7.07 2.92
N ARG A 35 6.64 -7.78 2.01
CA ARG A 35 6.24 -9.13 1.55
C ARG A 35 7.01 -10.24 2.27
N ALA A 36 7.98 -9.90 3.11
CA ALA A 36 8.75 -10.89 3.85
C ALA A 36 7.88 -11.63 4.87
N SER A 37 8.21 -12.90 5.11
CA SER A 37 7.62 -13.69 6.18
C SER A 37 7.82 -12.98 7.53
N GLY A 38 6.74 -12.74 8.26
CA GLY A 38 6.76 -12.01 9.54
C GLY A 38 6.40 -10.53 9.44
N SER A 39 6.02 -10.01 8.27
CA SER A 39 5.47 -8.66 8.14
C SER A 39 4.20 -8.52 8.98
N SER A 40 4.16 -7.52 9.87
CA SER A 40 2.98 -7.26 10.71
C SER A 40 1.86 -6.61 9.90
N PRO A 41 0.58 -6.75 10.31
CA PRO A 41 -0.53 -6.03 9.67
C PRO A 41 -0.31 -4.52 9.60
N TRP A 42 0.33 -3.95 10.63
CA TRP A 42 0.72 -2.53 10.66
C TRP A 42 1.73 -2.18 9.56
N SER A 43 2.77 -2.99 9.40
CA SER A 43 3.81 -2.77 8.39
C SER A 43 3.26 -2.85 6.95
N ILE A 44 2.25 -3.68 6.73
CA ILE A 44 1.52 -3.80 5.46
C ILE A 44 0.63 -2.56 5.24
N LEU A 45 -0.16 -2.16 6.24
CA LEU A 45 -0.98 -0.94 6.13
C LEU A 45 -0.13 0.30 5.81
N LEU A 46 1.04 0.41 6.46
CA LEU A 46 2.00 1.49 6.21
C LEU A 46 2.45 1.52 4.75
N CYS A 47 2.88 0.39 4.17
CA CYS A 47 3.35 0.36 2.79
C CYS A 47 2.24 0.66 1.79
N GLU A 48 1.02 0.18 2.03
CA GLU A 48 -0.15 0.45 1.19
C GLU A 48 -0.45 1.95 1.18
N VAL A 49 -0.52 2.58 2.35
CA VAL A 49 -0.79 4.02 2.45
C VAL A 49 0.31 4.85 1.80
N MET A 50 1.58 4.49 1.99
CA MET A 50 2.72 5.18 1.36
C MET A 50 2.71 5.03 -0.16
N SER A 51 2.43 3.82 -0.67
CA SER A 51 2.48 3.50 -2.10
C SER A 51 1.35 4.12 -2.92
N GLN A 52 0.32 4.68 -2.27
CA GLN A 52 -0.66 5.52 -2.95
C GLN A 52 0.04 6.70 -3.63
N GLN A 53 -0.01 6.76 -4.95
CA GLN A 53 0.55 7.85 -5.76
C GLN A 53 2.06 8.08 -5.52
N THR A 54 2.78 7.10 -4.97
CA THR A 54 4.22 7.17 -4.72
C THR A 54 4.89 5.91 -5.28
N PRO A 55 5.84 6.03 -6.23
CA PRO A 55 6.57 4.88 -6.76
C PRO A 55 7.28 4.10 -5.65
N VAL A 56 7.25 2.77 -5.76
CA VAL A 56 7.74 1.86 -4.71
C VAL A 56 9.20 2.11 -4.35
N ASP A 57 10.05 2.44 -5.32
CA ASP A 57 11.48 2.69 -5.07
C ASP A 57 11.71 3.88 -4.12
N ARG A 58 10.78 4.85 -4.09
CA ARG A 58 10.80 5.95 -3.11
C ARG A 58 10.19 5.56 -1.77
N VAL A 59 9.27 4.59 -1.76
CA VAL A 59 8.59 4.12 -0.55
C VAL A 59 9.53 3.26 0.30
N ILE A 60 10.32 2.36 -0.31
CA ILE A 60 11.18 1.41 0.41
C ILE A 60 12.04 2.07 1.51
N PRO A 61 12.87 3.11 1.23
CA PRO A 61 13.68 3.73 2.28
C PRO A 61 12.82 4.40 3.37
N ALA A 62 11.77 5.11 2.98
CA ALA A 62 10.88 5.76 3.94
C ALA A 62 10.14 4.75 4.83
N TRP A 63 9.74 3.61 4.28
CA TRP A 63 9.10 2.53 5.02
C TRP A 63 10.04 1.95 6.07
N HIS A 64 11.34 1.75 5.75
CA HIS A 64 12.33 1.30 6.72
C HIS A 64 12.51 2.30 7.87
N ASP A 65 12.64 3.58 7.56
CA ASP A 65 12.76 4.63 8.57
C ASP A 65 11.52 4.70 9.47
N TRP A 66 10.34 4.55 8.88
CA TRP A 66 9.07 4.61 9.60
C TRP A 66 8.84 3.40 10.49
N ILE A 67 9.09 2.18 10.02
CA ILE A 67 8.89 0.98 10.85
C ILE A 67 9.91 0.88 11.97
N ALA A 68 11.13 1.41 11.77
CA ALA A 68 12.12 1.52 12.83
C ALA A 68 11.71 2.53 13.90
N LYS A 69 11.06 3.64 13.50
CA LYS A 69 10.64 4.70 14.42
C LYS A 69 9.31 4.40 15.13
N TRP A 70 8.35 3.83 14.40
CA TRP A 70 6.99 3.54 14.84
C TRP A 70 6.63 2.09 14.43
N PRO A 71 7.13 1.10 15.20
CA PRO A 71 6.97 -0.32 14.86
C PRO A 71 5.52 -0.80 14.92
N GLY A 72 4.64 -0.08 15.62
CA GLY A 72 3.22 -0.34 15.72
C GLY A 72 2.37 0.94 15.64
N PRO A 73 1.03 0.78 15.70
CA PRO A 73 0.10 1.89 15.69
C PRO A 73 0.18 2.73 16.97
N ALA A 74 0.49 2.12 18.13
CA ALA A 74 0.57 2.83 19.41
C ALA A 74 1.65 3.92 19.39
N GLU A 75 2.84 3.61 18.86
CA GLU A 75 3.93 4.57 18.79
C GLU A 75 3.63 5.72 17.81
N LEU A 76 2.92 5.45 16.70
CA LEU A 76 2.49 6.52 15.78
C LEU A 76 1.37 7.37 16.36
N ALA A 77 0.44 6.78 17.12
CA ALA A 77 -0.69 7.47 17.72
C ALA A 77 -0.24 8.60 18.67
N GLU A 78 0.81 8.32 19.44
CA GLU A 78 1.44 9.24 20.41
C GLU A 78 2.37 10.28 19.75
N ALA A 79 2.84 10.05 18.52
CA ALA A 79 3.71 10.98 17.83
C ALA A 79 3.03 12.34 17.59
N SER A 80 3.76 13.45 17.59
CA SER A 80 3.16 14.73 17.21
C SER A 80 2.91 14.81 15.70
N SER A 81 1.85 15.49 15.28
CA SER A 81 1.58 15.71 13.85
C SER A 81 2.76 16.36 13.12
N ALA A 82 3.53 17.21 13.80
CA ALA A 82 4.72 17.84 13.23
C ALA A 82 5.85 16.82 12.98
N GLU A 83 6.07 15.86 13.88
CA GLU A 83 7.04 14.77 13.67
C GLU A 83 6.62 13.85 12.53
N VAL A 84 5.33 13.51 12.47
CA VAL A 84 4.74 12.69 11.41
C VAL A 84 4.93 13.35 10.04
N LEU A 85 4.62 14.66 9.93
CA LEU A 85 4.80 15.40 8.69
C LEU A 85 6.28 15.54 8.28
N ARG A 86 7.19 15.73 9.25
CA ARG A 86 8.63 15.75 8.97
C ARG A 86 9.13 14.41 8.46
N ALA A 87 8.72 13.31 9.08
CA ALA A 87 9.09 11.96 8.66
C ALA A 87 8.47 11.58 7.30
N TRP A 88 7.30 12.12 6.96
CA TRP A 88 6.66 11.87 5.66
C TRP A 88 7.43 12.52 4.50
N GLY A 89 8.11 13.65 4.76
CA GLY A 89 9.03 14.28 3.83
C GLY A 89 8.44 14.50 2.44
N LYS A 90 9.08 13.93 1.42
CA LYS A 90 8.76 14.12 0.00
C LYS A 90 7.91 13.01 -0.63
N LEU A 91 7.18 12.24 0.20
CA LEU A 91 6.26 11.21 -0.30
C LEU A 91 5.00 11.80 -0.99
N GLY A 92 4.87 13.12 -1.10
CA GLY A 92 3.70 13.79 -1.67
C GLY A 92 2.62 14.02 -0.62
N TYR A 93 1.36 14.07 -1.04
CA TYR A 93 0.16 14.43 -0.25
C TYR A 93 0.29 14.25 1.29
N PRO A 94 0.75 15.28 2.05
CA PRO A 94 1.07 15.15 3.48
C PRO A 94 -0.14 14.82 4.35
N ARG A 95 -1.36 15.09 3.86
CA ARG A 95 -2.60 14.67 4.49
C ARG A 95 -2.69 13.15 4.69
N ARG A 96 -2.05 12.34 3.83
CA ARG A 96 -2.01 10.88 4.02
C ARG A 96 -1.29 10.50 5.31
N ALA A 97 -0.21 11.20 5.66
CA ALA A 97 0.52 10.98 6.91
C ALA A 97 -0.36 11.26 8.15
N LEU A 98 -1.11 12.37 8.11
CA LEU A 98 -2.02 12.74 9.19
C LEU A 98 -3.19 11.76 9.31
N ARG A 99 -3.75 11.31 8.18
CA ARG A 99 -4.80 10.28 8.18
C ARG A 99 -4.30 8.93 8.66
N LEU A 100 -3.05 8.58 8.38
CA LEU A 100 -2.41 7.39 8.93
C LEU A 100 -2.24 7.50 10.44
N LYS A 101 -1.87 8.68 10.95
CA LYS A 101 -1.84 8.94 12.40
C LYS A 101 -3.23 8.83 13.04
N GLU A 102 -4.25 9.46 12.45
CA GLU A 102 -5.64 9.34 12.92
C GLU A 102 -6.11 7.88 12.92
N CYS A 103 -5.74 7.11 11.89
CA CYS A 103 -6.01 5.68 11.83
C CYS A 103 -5.32 4.91 12.96
N ALA A 104 -4.05 5.23 13.24
CA ALA A 104 -3.31 4.63 14.35
C ALA A 104 -4.00 4.90 15.71
N GLN A 105 -4.49 6.13 15.92
CA GLN A 105 -5.26 6.50 17.12
C GLN A 105 -6.60 5.79 17.24
N ALA A 106 -7.23 5.41 16.12
CA ALA A 106 -8.48 4.66 16.14
C ALA A 106 -8.30 3.15 16.36
N ILE A 107 -7.07 2.64 16.16
CA ILE A 107 -6.74 1.22 16.37
C ILE A 107 -6.45 0.92 17.85
N VAL A 108 -5.91 1.90 18.59
CA VAL A 108 -5.45 1.74 19.97
C VAL A 108 -6.49 2.11 21.02
#